data_AF-A0A6V8PFJ8-F1
#
_entry.id   AF-A0A6V8PFJ8-F1
#
_cell.length_a   1.000
_cell.length_b   1.000
_cell.length_c   1.000
_cell.angle_alpha   90.00
_cell.angle_beta   90.00
_cell.angle_gamma   90.00
#
_symmetry.space_group_name_H-M   'P 1'
#
loop_
_entity.id
_entity.type
_entity.pdbx_description
1 polymer ?
#
loop_
_entity_poly.entity_id
_entity_poly.type
_entity_poly.pdbx_seq_one_letter_code
_entity_poly.pdbx_strand_id
1 'polypeptide(L)' 'FGGGPVGLGTLAISVGEETITLEDVYEPYLLQVGFIQRTPRGRIATCRAYQHLGLVEKGKLF' A
#
# COMPACT_ATOMS: atom_id res chain seq x y z
N PHE A 1 -6.09 -6.35 6.04
CA PHE A 1 -6.41 -4.92 5.95
C PHE A 1 -7.33 -4.50 4.80
N GLY A 2 -7.76 -5.40 3.88
CA GLY A 2 -8.86 -5.10 2.93
C GLY A 2 -8.65 -3.92 1.97
N GLY A 3 -7.42 -3.40 1.84
CA GLY A 3 -7.09 -2.20 1.07
C GLY A 3 -7.04 -0.91 1.87
N GLY A 4 -7.52 -0.92 3.11
CA GLY A 4 -7.58 0.25 4.00
C GLY A 4 -6.22 0.66 4.59
N PRO A 5 -6.21 1.76 5.39
CA PRO A 5 -4.98 2.43 5.81
C PRO A 5 -4.18 1.58 6.81
N VAL A 6 -2.96 1.21 6.41
CA VAL A 6 -2.00 0.48 7.24
C VAL A 6 -0.79 1.37 7.56
N GLY A 7 -0.35 1.38 8.81
CA GLY A 7 0.86 2.10 9.21
C GLY A 7 2.11 1.53 8.52
N LEU A 8 3.08 2.38 8.21
CA LEU A 8 4.31 1.95 7.54
C LEU A 8 5.07 0.90 8.35
N GLY A 9 5.17 1.07 9.67
CA GLY A 9 5.84 0.11 10.54
C GLY A 9 5.19 -1.28 10.49
N THR A 10 3.87 -1.35 10.38
CA THR A 10 3.16 -2.63 10.23
C THR A 10 3.45 -3.27 8.87
N LEU A 11 3.52 -2.47 7.79
CA LEU A 11 3.91 -2.96 6.47
C LEU A 11 5.37 -3.45 6.47
N ALA A 12 6.28 -2.69 7.06
CA ALA A 12 7.69 -3.03 7.23
C ALA A 12 7.87 -4.38 7.91
N ILE A 13 7.20 -4.59 9.06
CA ILE A 13 7.21 -5.87 9.76
C ILE A 13 6.64 -7.00 8.90
N SER A 14 5.56 -6.74 8.15
CA SER A 14 4.89 -7.77 7.33
C SER A 14 5.75 -8.21 6.13
N VAL A 15 6.55 -7.30 5.58
CA VAL A 15 7.45 -7.56 4.44
C VAL A 15 8.84 -8.02 4.91
N GLY A 16 9.18 -7.81 6.19
CA GLY A 16 10.50 -8.13 6.74
C GLY A 16 11.57 -7.11 6.36
N GLU A 17 11.16 -5.88 6.05
CA GLU A 17 12.03 -4.79 5.58
C GLU A 17 12.10 -3.67 6.62
N GLU A 18 13.11 -2.82 6.51
CA GLU A 18 13.18 -1.61 7.31
C GLU A 18 12.17 -0.55 6.80
N THR A 19 11.58 0.18 7.75
CA THR A 19 10.64 1.28 7.48
C THR A 19 11.24 2.31 6.51
N ILE A 20 12.52 2.66 6.69
CA ILE A 20 13.21 3.64 5.85
C ILE A 20 13.40 3.14 4.42
N THR A 21 13.72 1.85 4.24
CA THR A 21 13.85 1.25 2.91
C THR A 21 12.53 1.33 2.17
N LEU A 22 11.41 1.02 2.84
CA LEU A 22 10.09 1.19 2.25
C LEU A 22 9.81 2.64 1.84
N GLU A 23 10.06 3.60 2.72
CA GLU A 23 9.76 5.02 2.47
C GLU A 23 10.63 5.67 1.38
N ASP A 24 11.93 5.38 1.38
CA ASP A 24 12.91 6.07 0.54
C ASP A 24 13.18 5.34 -0.77
N VAL A 25 13.01 4.01 -0.81
CA VAL A 25 13.32 3.19 -1.99
C VAL A 25 12.05 2.77 -2.73
N TYR A 26 11.07 2.21 -2.01
CA TYR A 26 9.91 1.58 -2.64
C TYR A 26 8.74 2.55 -2.89
N GLU A 27 8.37 3.34 -1.88
CA GLU A 27 7.22 4.25 -1.97
C GLU A 27 7.30 5.27 -3.11
N PRO A 28 8.46 5.87 -3.47
CA PRO A 28 8.51 6.85 -4.56
C PRO A 28 7.95 6.30 -5.86
N TYR A 29 8.34 5.07 -6.22
CA TYR A 29 7.84 4.41 -7.42
C TYR A 29 6.36 4.05 -7.29
N LEU A 30 5.96 3.42 -6.18
CA LEU A 30 4.59 2.97 -5.97
C LEU A 30 3.57 4.12 -5.92
N LEU A 31 3.98 5.28 -5.40
CA LEU A 31 3.20 6.52 -5.41
C LEU A 31 3.13 7.09 -6.83
N GLN A 32 4.25 7.13 -7.56
CA GLN A 32 4.30 7.66 -8.92
C GLN A 32 3.41 6.85 -9.89
N VAL A 33 3.42 5.53 -9.79
CA VAL A 33 2.53 4.68 -10.60
C VAL A 33 1.10 4.59 -10.03
N GLY A 34 0.83 5.23 -8.89
CA GLY A 34 -0.49 5.29 -8.28
C GLY A 34 -0.99 3.94 -7.77
N PHE A 35 -0.10 3.07 -7.28
CA PHE A 35 -0.45 1.79 -6.66
C PHE A 35 -0.74 1.93 -5.18
N ILE A 36 -0.12 2.89 -4.51
CA ILE A 36 -0.39 3.21 -3.10
C ILE A 36 -0.74 4.68 -2.96
N GLN A 37 -1.44 5.02 -1.88
CA GLN A 37 -1.74 6.39 -1.49
C GLN A 37 -1.37 6.60 -0.01
N ARG A 38 -0.68 7.71 0.29
CA ARG A 38 -0.43 8.16 1.67
C ARG A 38 -1.66 8.86 2.23
N THR A 39 -2.05 8.50 3.45
CA THR A 39 -3.10 9.18 4.23
C THR A 39 -2.60 9.41 5.65
N PRO A 40 -3.22 10.33 6.43
CA PRO A 40 -2.88 10.53 7.84
C PRO A 40 -3.01 9.26 8.69
N ARG A 41 -3.83 8.29 8.26
CA ARG A 41 -4.07 7.03 8.97
C ARG A 41 -3.14 5.90 8.52
N GLY A 42 -2.39 6.06 7.43
CA GLY A 42 -1.56 5.01 6.85
C GLY A 42 -1.57 4.97 5.32
N ARG A 43 -1.07 3.88 4.76
CA ARG A 43 -0.98 3.62 3.31
C ARG A 43 -2.17 2.77 2.89
N ILE A 44 -2.75 3.13 1.76
CA ILE A 44 -3.91 2.46 1.15
C ILE A 44 -3.48 1.94 -0.22
N ALA A 45 -3.84 0.70 -0.55
CA ALA A 45 -3.64 0.16 -1.89
C ALA A 45 -4.78 0.65 -2.80
N THR A 46 -4.43 1.22 -3.95
CA THR A 46 -5.43 1.75 -4.89
C THR A 46 -6.07 0.62 -5.70
N CYS A 47 -7.21 0.89 -6.33
CA CYS A 47 -7.84 -0.03 -7.27
C CYS A 47 -6.86 -0.48 -8.38
N ARG A 48 -5.96 0.42 -8.80
CA ARG A 48 -4.94 0.14 -9.82
C ARG A 48 -3.97 -0.94 -9.36
N ALA A 49 -3.54 -0.92 -8.10
CA ALA A 49 -2.70 -1.97 -7.53
C ALA A 49 -3.42 -3.32 -7.50
N TYR A 50 -4.69 -3.34 -7.08
CA TYR A 50 -5.50 -4.56 -7.09
C TYR A 50 -5.63 -5.15 -8.49
N GLN A 51 -5.96 -4.32 -9.49
CA GLN A 51 -6.04 -4.73 -10.89
C GLN A 51 -4.70 -5.25 -11.44
N HIS A 52 -3.59 -4.57 -11.11
CA HIS A 52 -2.26 -4.98 -11.54
C HIS A 52 -1.87 -6.36 -10.98
N LEU A 53 -2.28 -6.64 -9.75
CA LEU A 53 -2.04 -7.93 -9.08
C LEU A 53 -3.05 -9.02 -9.47
N GLY A 54 -4.02 -8.73 -10.35
CA GLY A 54 -5.08 -9.67 -10.72
C GLY A 54 -6.03 -10.00 -9.56
N LEU A 55 -6.08 -9.14 -8.54
CA LEU A 55 -6.88 -9.34 -7.34
C LEU A 55 -8.22 -8.60 -7.47
N VAL A 56 -9.30 -9.27 -7.05
CA VAL A 56 -10.60 -8.61 -6.91
C VAL A 56 -10.55 -7.70 -5.69
N GLU A 57 -10.74 -6.41 -5.89
CA GLU A 57 -10.81 -5.42 -4.82
C GLU A 57 -11.94 -5.80 -3.83
N LYS A 58 -11.57 -6.20 -2.61
CA LYS A 58 -12.54 -6.53 -1.55
C LYS A 58 -13.21 -5.29 -0.92
N GLY A 59 -12.95 -4.10 -1.45
CA GLY A 59 -13.41 -2.80 -0.92
C GLY A 59 -14.72 -2.26 -1.48
N LYS A 60 -15.32 -2.91 -2.50
CA LYS A 60 -16.62 -2.49 -3.11
C LYS A 60 -17.78 -3.44 -2.81
N LEU A 61 -17.81 -4.05 -1.63
CA LEU A 61 -18.93 -4.90 -1.18
C LEU A 61 -19.85 -4.21 -0.14
N PHE A 62 -19.78 -2.88 -0.01
CA PHE A 62 -20.76 -2.06 0.69
C PHE A 62 -20.93 -0.72 -0.02
#